data_AF-A0A1I2ZQJ2-F1
#
_entry.id   AF-A0A1I2ZQJ2-F1
#
_cell.length_a   1.000
_cell.length_b   1.000
_cell.length_c   1.000
_cell.angle_alpha   90.00
_cell.angle_beta   90.00
_cell.angle_gamma   90.00
#
_symmetry.space_group_name_H-M   'P 1'
#
loop_
_entity.id
_entity.type
_entity.pdbx_description
1 polymer ?
#
loop_
_entity_poly.entity_id
_entity_poly.type
_entity_poly.pdbx_seq_one_letter_code
_entity_poly.pdbx_strand_id
1 'polypeptide(L)'
;MLTHMEDTPPAVAQGGGRRSHGDAPAFVIHGDGIAAAGKPRDLPGASASFLMIFSECAETGLAGDATQAAARAAGWRDCDLAWERLQERALDALRDGDTAAALRDWQLGWRVALLCFRRDDPRYAASQANLGLGARLAGRESLARRRYAAALRRWGAVSGWIDSMTIARRGRSSLFHLKSEALHWGAYDRSLRGHALRLAGEVAMHLDAASRSQPPPARLCDRWPGEKPTTFDDLRKFLGGALLIAETRQPDDNRH
;
A
#
# COMPACT_ATOMS: atom_id res chain seq x y z
N MET A 1 11.86 -38.34 -60.75
CA MET A 1 12.64 -38.43 -59.50
C MET A 1 12.31 -37.20 -58.66
N LEU A 2 11.16 -37.26 -57.97
CA LEU A 2 10.63 -36.25 -57.06
C LEU A 2 9.92 -37.05 -55.97
N THR A 3 10.53 -37.10 -54.80
CA THR A 3 10.11 -37.88 -53.64
C THR A 3 8.96 -37.17 -52.93
N HIS A 4 7.82 -37.86 -52.82
CA HIS A 4 6.71 -37.50 -51.93
C HIS A 4 7.19 -37.62 -50.47
N MET A 5 6.99 -36.54 -49.71
CA MET A 5 7.26 -36.46 -48.28
C MET A 5 5.89 -36.53 -47.60
N GLU A 6 5.58 -37.66 -46.96
CA GLU A 6 4.38 -37.85 -46.14
C GLU A 6 4.68 -37.41 -44.71
N ASP A 7 4.08 -36.30 -44.28
CA ASP A 7 4.10 -35.88 -42.87
C ASP A 7 2.98 -36.59 -42.10
N THR A 8 3.40 -37.54 -41.26
CA THR A 8 2.55 -38.23 -40.28
C THR A 8 2.47 -37.39 -38.99
N PRO A 9 1.30 -36.94 -38.53
CA PRO A 9 1.19 -36.24 -37.25
C PRO A 9 1.30 -37.21 -36.06
N PRO A 10 1.97 -36.82 -34.95
CA PRO A 10 2.14 -37.68 -33.79
C PRO A 10 0.86 -37.79 -32.95
N ALA A 11 0.74 -38.96 -32.31
CA ALA A 11 -0.38 -39.40 -31.50
C ALA A 11 -0.64 -38.50 -30.27
N VAL A 12 -1.92 -38.19 -30.06
CA VAL A 12 -2.45 -37.52 -28.87
C VAL A 12 -2.49 -38.55 -27.72
N ALA A 13 -1.60 -38.41 -26.75
CA ALA A 13 -1.67 -39.15 -25.50
C ALA A 13 -2.73 -38.53 -24.57
N GLN A 14 -3.86 -39.24 -24.40
CA GLN A 14 -4.81 -38.99 -23.33
C GLN A 14 -4.26 -39.57 -22.02
N GLY A 15 -3.64 -38.71 -21.20
CA GLY A 15 -3.19 -39.04 -19.85
C GLY A 15 -4.15 -38.50 -18.81
N GLY A 16 -5.05 -39.36 -18.31
CA GLY A 16 -5.89 -39.07 -17.15
C GLY A 16 -5.06 -38.94 -15.87
N GLY A 17 -5.41 -37.96 -15.04
CA GLY A 17 -4.79 -37.73 -13.74
C GLY A 17 -5.70 -36.95 -12.81
N ARG A 18 -6.63 -37.67 -12.16
CA ARG A 18 -7.31 -37.20 -10.94
C ARG A 18 -6.27 -36.82 -9.89
N ARG A 19 -6.35 -35.62 -9.32
CA ARG A 19 -5.86 -35.34 -7.96
C ARG A 19 -6.92 -34.56 -7.17
N SER A 20 -7.31 -35.19 -6.07
CA SER A 20 -7.79 -34.66 -4.79
C SER A 20 -7.64 -33.14 -4.60
N HIS A 21 -8.72 -32.40 -4.35
CA HIS A 21 -9.17 -32.08 -2.98
C HIS A 21 -8.03 -31.63 -2.06
N GLY A 22 -7.75 -30.33 -2.11
CA GLY A 22 -7.09 -29.59 -1.05
C GLY A 22 -7.99 -28.42 -0.70
N ASP A 23 -8.63 -28.49 0.46
CA ASP A 23 -9.47 -27.45 1.03
C ASP A 23 -8.69 -26.14 1.14
N ALA A 24 -9.12 -25.13 0.41
CA ALA A 24 -8.77 -23.74 0.70
C ALA A 24 -9.63 -23.29 1.89
N PRO A 25 -9.08 -22.65 2.93
CA PRO A 25 -9.90 -22.12 4.01
C PRO A 25 -10.82 -21.03 3.46
N ALA A 26 -12.12 -21.29 3.47
CA ALA A 26 -13.16 -20.32 3.22
C ALA A 26 -13.08 -19.22 4.29
N PHE A 27 -12.61 -18.03 3.89
CA PHE A 27 -12.69 -16.84 4.74
C PHE A 27 -14.14 -16.36 4.73
N VAL A 28 -14.93 -16.80 5.71
CA VAL A 28 -16.31 -16.37 5.90
C VAL A 28 -16.29 -14.96 6.48
N ILE A 29 -16.58 -13.96 5.63
CA ILE A 29 -16.85 -12.59 6.06
C ILE A 29 -18.34 -12.52 6.39
N HIS A 30 -18.69 -12.49 7.68
CA HIS A 30 -20.02 -12.05 8.11
C HIS A 30 -20.13 -10.55 7.89
N GLY A 31 -20.88 -10.18 6.85
CA GLY A 31 -21.28 -8.81 6.60
C GLY A 31 -22.51 -8.47 7.43
N ASP A 32 -22.31 -7.90 8.61
CA ASP A 32 -23.36 -7.16 9.30
C ASP A 32 -23.20 -5.67 9.00
N GLY A 33 -24.25 -5.11 8.41
CA GLY A 33 -24.29 -3.74 7.94
C GLY A 33 -24.15 -2.71 9.06
N ILE A 34 -23.36 -1.67 8.79
CA ILE A 34 -23.42 -0.42 9.53
C ILE A 34 -23.55 0.71 8.51
N ALA A 35 -24.80 1.10 8.26
CA ALA A 35 -25.11 2.40 7.71
C ALA A 35 -24.86 3.47 8.78
N ALA A 36 -23.86 4.31 8.58
CA ALA A 36 -23.73 5.57 9.31
C ALA A 36 -23.08 6.61 8.38
N ALA A 37 -23.92 7.28 7.60
CA ALA A 37 -23.58 8.52 6.91
C ALA A 37 -23.39 9.63 7.97
N GLY A 38 -22.19 9.74 8.52
CA GLY A 38 -21.79 10.86 9.36
C GLY A 38 -21.49 12.09 8.51
N LYS A 39 -22.25 13.18 8.73
CA LYS A 39 -21.96 14.50 8.16
C LYS A 39 -20.50 14.92 8.45
N PRO A 40 -19.84 15.66 7.54
CA PRO A 40 -18.55 16.27 7.82
C PRO A 40 -18.69 17.21 9.03
N ARG A 41 -17.84 17.00 10.05
CA ARG A 41 -17.72 17.92 11.18
C ARG A 41 -16.97 19.15 10.69
N ASP A 42 -17.63 20.29 10.67
CA ASP A 42 -16.96 21.59 10.68
C ASP A 42 -16.16 21.69 11.99
N LEU A 43 -14.82 21.72 11.86
CA LEU A 43 -13.90 21.89 12.98
C LEU A 43 -13.39 23.34 12.97
N PRO A 44 -13.97 24.28 13.74
CA PRO A 44 -13.34 25.57 13.98
C PRO A 44 -12.25 25.38 15.04
N GLY A 45 -11.01 25.72 14.68
CA GLY A 45 -9.86 25.72 15.59
C GLY A 45 -8.94 24.52 15.39
N ALA A 46 -8.00 24.62 14.44
CA ALA A 46 -6.85 23.73 14.40
C ALA A 46 -6.07 23.90 15.72
N SER A 47 -6.14 22.89 16.59
CA SER A 47 -5.40 22.84 17.86
C SER A 47 -3.90 23.08 17.61
N ALA A 48 -3.21 23.77 18.52
CA ALA A 48 -1.79 24.12 18.38
C ALA A 48 -0.88 22.90 18.03
N SER A 49 -1.25 21.70 18.46
CA SER A 49 -0.55 20.46 18.09
C SER A 49 -0.66 20.10 16.61
N PHE A 50 -1.76 20.45 15.95
CA PHE A 50 -1.95 20.30 14.51
C PHE A 50 -1.02 21.26 13.76
N LEU A 51 -0.99 22.53 14.15
CA LEU A 51 -0.11 23.54 13.54
C LEU A 51 1.38 23.21 13.72
N MET A 52 1.78 22.68 14.88
CA MET A 52 3.18 22.27 15.14
C MET A 52 3.63 21.13 14.23
N ILE A 53 2.80 20.09 14.03
CA ILE A 53 3.13 18.97 13.13
C ILE A 53 3.29 19.45 11.69
N PHE A 54 2.45 20.38 11.23
CA PHE A 54 2.55 20.94 9.88
C PHE A 54 3.71 21.92 9.73
N SER A 55 4.07 22.68 10.76
CA SER A 55 5.23 23.57 10.76
C SER A 55 6.54 22.78 10.63
N GLU A 56 6.68 21.71 11.41
CA GLU A 56 7.86 20.83 11.37
C GLU A 56 7.96 20.09 10.02
N CYS A 57 6.83 19.78 9.38
CA CYS A 57 6.81 19.25 8.02
C CYS A 57 7.16 20.31 6.95
N ALA A 58 6.74 21.55 7.15
CA ALA A 58 6.97 22.65 6.21
C ALA A 58 8.43 23.11 6.15
N GLU A 59 9.15 23.06 7.28
CA GLU A 59 10.57 23.45 7.36
C GLU A 59 11.52 22.47 6.66
N THR A 60 11.10 21.23 6.41
CA THR A 60 11.96 20.20 5.79
C THR A 60 12.11 20.30 4.26
N GLY A 61 11.94 21.49 3.67
CA GLY A 61 12.25 21.73 2.26
C GLY A 61 11.31 20.99 1.31
N LEU A 62 10.04 21.41 1.30
CA LEU A 62 9.05 20.82 0.40
C LEU A 62 9.32 21.27 -1.04
N ALA A 63 9.72 20.33 -1.88
CA ALA A 63 9.78 20.50 -3.33
C ALA A 63 8.50 21.16 -3.89
N GLY A 64 8.70 22.37 -4.44
CA GLY A 64 7.90 23.12 -5.41
C GLY A 64 6.41 23.34 -5.11
N ASP A 65 6.01 24.61 -4.98
CA ASP A 65 4.62 25.08 -5.01
C ASP A 65 3.74 24.33 -6.04
N ALA A 66 4.32 23.96 -7.18
CA ALA A 66 3.67 23.22 -8.25
C ALA A 66 3.17 21.81 -7.86
N THR A 67 3.94 21.01 -7.11
CA THR A 67 3.50 19.66 -6.70
C THR A 67 2.38 19.74 -5.67
N GLN A 68 2.47 20.68 -4.73
CA GLN A 68 1.43 20.89 -3.72
C GLN A 68 0.16 21.47 -4.35
N ALA A 69 0.30 22.40 -5.30
CA ALA A 69 -0.83 22.91 -6.07
C ALA A 69 -1.51 21.81 -6.88
N ALA A 70 -0.75 20.95 -7.57
CA ALA A 70 -1.31 19.82 -8.33
C ALA A 70 -2.06 18.82 -7.43
N ALA A 71 -1.50 18.50 -6.26
CA ALA A 71 -2.16 17.62 -5.29
C ALA A 71 -3.47 18.22 -4.78
N ARG A 72 -3.46 19.50 -4.38
CA ARG A 72 -4.66 20.21 -3.92
C ARG A 72 -5.72 20.30 -5.02
N ALA A 73 -5.32 20.58 -6.26
CA ALA A 73 -6.22 20.58 -7.42
C ALA A 73 -6.88 19.21 -7.65
N ALA A 74 -6.21 18.13 -7.26
CA ALA A 74 -6.74 16.77 -7.30
C ALA A 74 -7.48 16.34 -6.01
N GLY A 75 -7.75 17.28 -5.09
CA GLY A 75 -8.48 17.03 -3.85
C GLY A 75 -7.66 16.34 -2.75
N TRP A 76 -6.34 16.24 -2.89
CA TRP A 76 -5.48 15.83 -1.79
C TRP A 76 -5.36 16.92 -0.74
N ARG A 77 -5.36 16.52 0.52
CA ARG A 77 -5.14 17.39 1.67
C ARG A 77 -3.65 17.44 1.99
N ASP A 78 -3.23 18.49 2.70
CA ASP A 78 -1.83 18.62 3.13
C ASP A 78 -1.38 17.45 4.02
N CYS A 79 -2.29 16.85 4.82
CA CYS A 79 -1.98 15.66 5.62
C CYS A 79 -1.67 14.42 4.76
N ASP A 80 -2.27 14.31 3.57
CA ASP A 80 -2.03 13.17 2.68
C ASP A 80 -0.58 13.21 2.16
N LEU A 81 -0.10 14.41 1.78
CA LEU A 81 1.28 14.65 1.36
C LEU A 81 2.29 14.55 2.50
N ALA A 82 1.98 15.18 3.64
CA ALA A 82 2.86 15.16 4.81
C ALA A 82 3.10 13.73 5.29
N TRP A 83 2.04 12.93 5.36
CA TRP A 83 2.16 11.51 5.71
C TRP A 83 3.06 10.74 4.73
N GLU A 84 2.84 10.88 3.42
CA GLU A 84 3.62 10.17 2.39
C GLU A 84 5.11 10.52 2.52
N ARG A 85 5.44 11.81 2.60
CA ARG A 85 6.82 12.30 2.73
C ARG A 85 7.51 11.83 4.02
N LEU A 86 6.79 11.80 5.14
CA LEU A 86 7.31 11.27 6.40
C LEU A 86 7.63 9.78 6.28
N GLN A 87 6.77 9.00 5.61
CA GLN A 87 7.07 7.57 5.40
C GLN A 87 8.26 7.37 4.46
N GLU A 88 8.36 8.14 3.37
CA GLU A 88 9.50 8.09 2.44
C GLU A 88 10.81 8.43 3.14
N ARG A 89 10.86 9.57 3.85
CA ARG A 89 12.04 9.97 4.64
C ARG A 89 12.43 8.94 5.69
N ALA A 90 11.44 8.33 6.36
CA ALA A 90 11.72 7.30 7.34
C ALA A 90 12.33 6.03 6.71
N LEU A 91 11.89 5.66 5.50
CA LEU A 91 12.48 4.55 4.75
C LEU A 91 13.90 4.86 4.30
N ASP A 92 14.15 6.07 3.82
CA ASP A 92 15.49 6.49 3.42
C ASP A 92 16.45 6.55 4.62
N ALA A 93 16.03 7.15 5.73
CA ALA A 93 16.79 7.12 6.98
C ALA A 93 17.08 5.69 7.47
N LEU A 94 16.10 4.77 7.36
CA LEU A 94 16.31 3.36 7.70
C LEU A 94 17.34 2.69 6.77
N ARG A 95 17.30 2.99 5.47
CA ARG A 95 18.27 2.47 4.48
C ARG A 95 19.68 2.96 4.76
N ASP A 96 19.81 4.21 5.21
CA ASP A 96 21.08 4.83 5.61
C ASP A 96 21.56 4.38 7.00
N GLY A 97 20.76 3.57 7.71
CA GLY A 97 21.06 3.07 9.05
C GLY A 97 20.74 4.05 10.19
N ASP A 98 20.22 5.24 9.90
CA ASP A 98 19.74 6.19 10.91
C ASP A 98 18.36 5.78 11.45
N THR A 99 18.38 4.75 12.30
CA THR A 99 17.18 4.23 12.96
C THR A 99 16.50 5.30 13.83
N ALA A 100 17.25 6.25 14.39
CA ALA A 100 16.68 7.29 15.24
C ALA A 100 15.83 8.28 14.43
N ALA A 101 16.32 8.71 13.26
CA ALA A 101 15.55 9.53 12.34
C ALA A 101 14.32 8.80 11.80
N ALA A 102 14.47 7.53 11.38
CA ALA A 102 13.35 6.71 10.93
C ALA A 102 12.23 6.61 11.99
N LEU A 103 12.60 6.37 13.25
CA LEU A 103 11.65 6.30 14.37
C LEU A 103 10.92 7.63 14.60
N ARG A 104 11.61 8.77 14.53
CA ARG A 104 10.97 10.09 14.68
C ARG A 104 9.94 10.31 13.58
N ASP A 105 10.30 10.06 12.33
CA ASP A 105 9.43 10.29 11.18
C ASP A 105 8.22 9.32 11.16
N TRP A 106 8.39 8.06 11.57
CA TRP A 106 7.25 7.15 11.78
C TRP A 106 6.33 7.57 12.92
N GLN A 107 6.87 8.13 14.01
CA GLN A 107 6.05 8.66 15.11
C GLN A 107 5.25 9.89 14.67
N LEU A 108 5.86 10.80 13.92
CA LEU A 108 5.15 11.93 13.33
C LEU A 108 4.08 11.47 12.33
N GLY A 109 4.43 10.53 11.44
CA GLY A 109 3.49 9.95 10.48
C GLY A 109 2.31 9.25 11.16
N TRP A 110 2.54 8.56 12.27
CA TRP A 110 1.47 7.99 13.09
C TRP A 110 0.55 9.06 13.68
N ARG A 111 1.07 10.20 14.16
CA ARG A 111 0.25 11.31 14.64
C ARG A 111 -0.61 11.89 13.52
N VAL A 112 -0.05 12.06 12.32
CA VAL A 112 -0.82 12.49 11.14
C VAL A 112 -1.94 11.49 10.84
N ALA A 113 -1.63 10.19 10.79
CA ALA A 113 -2.63 9.16 10.53
C ALA A 113 -3.74 9.12 11.58
N LEU A 114 -3.38 9.24 12.86
CA LEU A 114 -4.32 9.24 13.98
C LEU A 114 -5.30 10.42 13.94
N LEU A 115 -4.82 11.60 13.52
CA LEU A 115 -5.62 12.83 13.51
C LEU A 115 -6.40 13.03 12.22
N CYS A 116 -5.87 12.55 11.08
CA CYS A 116 -6.37 12.95 9.75
C CYS A 116 -7.04 11.82 8.96
N PHE A 117 -6.79 10.56 9.30
CA PHE A 117 -7.26 9.41 8.54
C PHE A 117 -8.30 8.62 9.30
N ARG A 118 -9.22 8.02 8.54
CA ARG A 118 -10.19 7.08 9.10
C ARG A 118 -9.47 5.79 9.48
N ARG A 119 -10.09 5.03 10.39
CA ARG A 119 -9.51 3.75 10.87
C ARG A 119 -9.50 2.63 9.82
N ASP A 120 -10.29 2.77 8.77
CA ASP A 120 -10.36 1.88 7.60
C ASP A 120 -9.46 2.35 6.46
N ASP A 121 -8.74 3.48 6.61
CA ASP A 121 -7.76 3.94 5.63
C ASP A 121 -6.49 3.07 5.69
N PRO A 122 -5.99 2.55 4.55
CA PRO A 122 -4.79 1.70 4.53
C PRO A 122 -3.56 2.37 5.15
N ARG A 123 -3.45 3.69 5.06
CA ARG A 123 -2.33 4.47 5.62
C ARG A 123 -2.31 4.45 7.15
N TYR A 124 -3.49 4.29 7.78
CA TYR A 124 -3.59 4.12 9.23
C TYR A 124 -2.93 2.81 9.68
N ALA A 125 -3.25 1.71 8.98
CA ALA A 125 -2.66 0.39 9.25
C ALA A 125 -1.16 0.39 8.98
N ALA A 126 -0.71 1.02 7.89
CA ALA A 126 0.69 1.15 7.53
C ALA A 126 1.52 1.88 8.59
N SER A 127 1.06 3.04 9.07
CA SER A 127 1.73 3.75 10.16
C SER A 127 1.79 2.93 11.44
N GLN A 128 0.76 2.13 11.73
CA GLN A 128 0.77 1.25 12.88
C GLN A 128 1.80 0.12 12.72
N ALA A 129 1.94 -0.44 11.52
CA ALA A 129 2.94 -1.45 11.18
C ALA A 129 4.37 -0.90 11.31
N ASN A 130 4.61 0.32 10.84
CA ASN A 130 5.93 0.96 10.92
C ASN A 130 6.36 1.24 12.37
N LEU A 131 5.42 1.60 13.25
CA LEU A 131 5.72 1.63 14.69
C LEU A 131 5.95 0.23 15.29
N GLY A 132 5.39 -0.81 14.69
CA GLY A 132 5.71 -2.20 15.01
C GLY A 132 7.17 -2.52 14.70
N LEU A 133 7.65 -2.13 13.52
CA LEU A 133 9.07 -2.26 13.16
C LEU A 133 9.96 -1.49 14.13
N GLY A 134 9.60 -0.24 14.43
CA GLY A 134 10.33 0.56 15.39
C GLY A 134 10.44 -0.09 16.78
N ALA A 135 9.38 -0.74 17.25
CA ALA A 135 9.41 -1.50 18.50
C ALA A 135 10.34 -2.73 18.41
N ARG A 136 10.37 -3.43 17.27
CA ARG A 136 11.27 -4.57 17.04
C ARG A 136 12.73 -4.14 17.03
N LEU A 137 13.06 -3.06 16.33
CA LEU A 137 14.41 -2.48 16.29
C LEU A 137 14.90 -2.07 17.70
N ALA A 138 13.98 -1.68 18.59
CA ALA A 138 14.27 -1.38 19.99
C ALA A 138 14.28 -2.62 20.92
N GLY A 139 14.24 -3.85 20.39
CA GLY A 139 14.22 -5.10 21.17
C GLY A 139 12.89 -5.40 21.88
N ARG A 140 11.81 -4.66 21.59
CA ARG A 140 10.50 -4.80 22.25
C ARG A 140 9.57 -5.70 21.46
N GLU A 141 9.97 -6.96 21.27
CA GLU A 141 9.30 -7.88 20.35
C GLU A 141 7.81 -8.12 20.67
N SER A 142 7.44 -8.26 21.94
CA SER A 142 6.03 -8.39 22.34
C SER A 142 5.18 -7.19 21.90
N LEU A 143 5.72 -5.97 21.99
CA LEU A 143 5.04 -4.77 21.51
C LEU A 143 4.97 -4.75 19.97
N ALA A 144 6.05 -5.13 19.28
CA ALA A 144 6.09 -5.22 17.83
C ALA A 144 5.00 -6.15 17.29
N ARG A 145 4.92 -7.38 17.80
CA ARG A 145 3.89 -8.35 17.41
C ARG A 145 2.48 -7.82 17.63
N ARG A 146 2.22 -7.17 18.77
CA ARG A 146 0.90 -6.55 19.04
C ARG A 146 0.56 -5.44 18.06
N ARG A 147 1.54 -4.62 17.66
CA ARG A 147 1.35 -3.56 16.65
C ARG A 147 1.06 -4.15 15.28
N TYR A 148 1.81 -5.15 14.84
CA TYR A 148 1.57 -5.85 13.58
C TYR A 148 0.21 -6.56 13.56
N ALA A 149 -0.16 -7.28 14.63
CA ALA A 149 -1.49 -7.91 14.72
C ALA A 149 -2.63 -6.89 14.69
N ALA A 150 -2.42 -5.70 15.25
CA ALA A 150 -3.40 -4.64 15.20
C ALA A 150 -3.48 -3.96 13.83
N ALA A 151 -2.34 -3.72 13.15
CA ALA A 151 -2.31 -3.32 11.74
C ALA A 151 -3.01 -4.36 10.85
N LEU A 152 -2.70 -5.64 11.08
CA LEU A 152 -3.48 -6.87 10.83
C LEU A 152 -4.97 -6.62 10.65
N ARG A 153 -5.61 -6.46 11.80
CA ARG A 153 -7.06 -6.32 11.92
C ARG A 153 -7.60 -5.08 11.21
N ARG A 154 -6.84 -3.99 11.16
CA ARG A 154 -7.23 -2.76 10.45
C ARG A 154 -7.18 -2.96 8.93
N TRP A 155 -6.15 -3.65 8.45
CA TRP A 155 -5.98 -3.97 7.04
C TRP A 155 -7.11 -4.85 6.50
N GLY A 156 -7.76 -5.66 7.35
CA GLY A 156 -8.92 -6.46 6.96
C GLY A 156 -10.11 -5.67 6.37
N ALA A 157 -10.19 -4.36 6.59
CA ALA A 157 -11.22 -3.48 6.01
C ALA A 157 -10.81 -2.87 4.65
N VAL A 158 -9.60 -3.13 4.15
CA VAL A 158 -9.05 -2.45 2.97
C VAL A 158 -9.79 -2.80 1.68
N SER A 159 -10.45 -3.96 1.59
CA SER A 159 -11.25 -4.33 0.41
C SER A 159 -12.39 -3.33 0.17
N GLY A 160 -13.13 -2.96 1.22
CA GLY A 160 -14.17 -1.94 1.13
C GLY A 160 -13.62 -0.57 0.75
N TRP A 161 -12.42 -0.24 1.22
CA TRP A 161 -11.71 0.98 0.80
C TRP A 161 -11.38 0.94 -0.70
N ILE A 162 -10.82 -0.18 -1.19
CA ILE A 162 -10.49 -0.43 -2.60
C ILE A 162 -11.74 -0.36 -3.47
N ASP A 163 -12.91 -0.81 -3.00
CA ASP A 163 -14.15 -0.70 -3.76
C ASP A 163 -14.65 0.74 -3.86
N SER A 164 -14.40 1.56 -2.83
CA SER A 164 -14.82 2.96 -2.79
C SER A 164 -13.86 3.95 -3.47
N MET A 165 -12.64 3.52 -3.80
CA MET A 165 -11.59 4.44 -4.24
C MET A 165 -11.90 5.11 -5.58
N THR A 166 -11.61 6.40 -5.68
CA THR A 166 -11.69 7.15 -6.94
C THR A 166 -10.35 7.09 -7.68
N ILE A 167 -10.32 6.38 -8.80
CA ILE A 167 -9.14 6.24 -9.65
C ILE A 167 -9.23 7.26 -10.79
N ALA A 168 -8.26 8.16 -10.87
CA ALA A 168 -8.21 9.12 -11.96
C ALA A 168 -7.74 8.44 -13.26
N ARG A 169 -8.31 8.86 -14.38
CA ARG A 169 -7.83 8.45 -15.71
C ARG A 169 -6.41 8.98 -15.93
N ARG A 170 -5.53 8.15 -16.49
CA ARG A 170 -4.10 8.50 -16.59
C ARG A 170 -3.74 8.92 -18.00
N GLY A 171 -3.04 10.04 -18.12
CA GLY A 171 -2.48 10.47 -19.40
C GLY A 171 -1.37 9.51 -19.84
N ARG A 172 -1.66 8.63 -20.82
CA ARG A 172 -0.63 7.82 -21.49
C ARG A 172 -0.12 8.52 -22.74
N SER A 173 1.16 8.30 -23.06
CA SER A 173 1.94 9.00 -24.10
C SER A 173 1.48 8.76 -25.55
N SER A 174 0.37 8.08 -25.81
CA SER A 174 -0.20 7.90 -27.14
C SER A 174 -1.70 8.17 -27.16
N LEU A 175 -2.14 8.99 -28.12
CA LEU A 175 -3.56 9.25 -28.39
C LEU A 175 -4.36 7.97 -28.65
N PHE A 176 -3.74 6.94 -29.21
CA PHE A 176 -4.40 5.64 -29.42
C PHE A 176 -4.75 4.99 -28.08
N HIS A 177 -3.81 4.96 -27.12
CA HIS A 177 -4.08 4.43 -25.78
C HIS A 177 -5.11 5.27 -25.02
N LEU A 178 -5.09 6.59 -25.19
CA LEU A 178 -6.10 7.47 -24.59
C LEU A 178 -7.51 7.17 -25.12
N LYS A 179 -7.66 6.96 -26.43
CA LYS A 179 -8.95 6.60 -27.03
C LYS A 179 -9.43 5.22 -26.55
N SER A 180 -8.55 4.22 -26.55
CA SER A 180 -8.88 2.88 -26.07
C SER A 180 -9.20 2.85 -24.57
N GLU A 181 -8.48 3.63 -23.75
CA GLU A 181 -8.77 3.77 -22.31
C GLU A 181 -10.10 4.49 -22.08
N ALA A 182 -10.42 5.51 -22.86
CA ALA A 182 -11.72 6.19 -22.78
C ALA A 182 -12.87 5.24 -23.15
N LEU A 183 -12.71 4.43 -24.21
CA LEU A 183 -13.72 3.48 -24.69
C LEU A 183 -13.90 2.29 -23.73
N HIS A 184 -12.83 1.84 -23.09
CA HIS A 184 -12.82 0.64 -22.24
C HIS A 184 -12.51 0.92 -20.77
N TRP A 185 -12.81 2.13 -20.28
CA TRP A 185 -12.46 2.56 -18.92
C TRP A 185 -12.93 1.57 -17.85
N GLY A 186 -14.13 1.02 -17.98
CA GLY A 186 -14.65 0.05 -17.02
C GLY A 186 -13.81 -1.23 -16.91
N ALA A 187 -13.17 -1.67 -18.00
CA ALA A 187 -12.25 -2.81 -17.96
C ALA A 187 -10.92 -2.45 -17.28
N TYR A 188 -10.40 -1.24 -17.52
CA TYR A 188 -9.20 -0.73 -16.85
C TYR A 188 -9.41 -0.56 -15.35
N ASP A 189 -10.52 0.06 -14.93
CA ASP A 189 -10.87 0.24 -13.52
C ASP A 189 -10.96 -1.12 -12.80
N ARG A 190 -11.67 -2.10 -13.37
CA ARG A 190 -11.73 -3.47 -12.81
C ARG A 190 -10.36 -4.12 -12.71
N SER A 191 -9.51 -3.96 -13.71
CA SER A 191 -8.14 -4.51 -13.71
C SER A 191 -7.28 -3.88 -12.60
N LEU A 192 -7.35 -2.56 -12.44
CA LEU A 192 -6.64 -1.82 -11.39
C LEU A 192 -7.12 -2.23 -9.99
N ARG A 193 -8.42 -2.34 -9.77
CA ARG A 193 -8.99 -2.84 -8.50
C ARG A 193 -8.57 -4.29 -8.24
N GLY A 194 -8.58 -5.14 -9.27
CA GLY A 194 -8.11 -6.52 -9.16
C GLY A 194 -6.62 -6.62 -8.78
N HIS A 195 -5.77 -5.73 -9.31
CA HIS A 195 -4.38 -5.64 -8.90
C HIS A 195 -4.23 -5.14 -7.44
N ALA A 196 -4.99 -4.10 -7.07
CA ALA A 196 -5.01 -3.60 -5.70
C ALA A 196 -5.43 -4.67 -4.69
N LEU A 197 -6.44 -5.48 -5.00
CA LEU A 197 -6.88 -6.60 -4.14
C LEU A 197 -5.79 -7.67 -3.97
N ARG A 198 -5.04 -7.99 -5.04
CA ARG A 198 -3.90 -8.93 -4.93
C ARG A 198 -2.81 -8.37 -4.03
N LEU A 199 -2.42 -7.10 -4.24
CA LEU A 199 -1.44 -6.42 -3.39
C LEU A 199 -1.91 -6.33 -1.93
N ALA A 200 -3.21 -6.11 -1.69
CA ALA A 200 -3.77 -6.12 -0.35
C ALA A 200 -3.63 -7.49 0.33
N GLY A 201 -3.77 -8.58 -0.42
CA GLY A 201 -3.49 -9.94 0.04
C GLY A 201 -2.01 -10.13 0.42
N GLU A 202 -1.09 -9.65 -0.42
CA GLU A 202 0.36 -9.66 -0.13
C GLU A 202 0.66 -8.92 1.17
N VAL A 203 0.15 -7.69 1.35
CA VAL A 203 0.33 -6.91 2.58
C VAL A 203 -0.21 -7.66 3.80
N ALA A 204 -1.38 -8.31 3.69
CA ALA A 204 -1.93 -9.10 4.79
C ALA A 204 -1.00 -10.25 5.19
N MET A 205 -0.41 -10.96 4.21
CA MET A 205 0.59 -12.00 4.48
C MET A 205 1.85 -11.43 5.16
N HIS A 206 2.31 -10.25 4.75
CA HIS A 206 3.45 -9.57 5.38
C HIS A 206 3.16 -9.21 6.85
N LEU A 207 2.01 -8.59 7.11
CA LEU A 207 1.61 -8.20 8.46
C LEU A 207 1.40 -9.42 9.37
N ASP A 208 0.84 -10.51 8.83
CA ASP A 208 0.66 -11.78 9.55
C ASP A 208 2.01 -12.43 9.91
N ALA A 209 2.92 -12.57 8.94
CA ALA A 209 4.29 -13.05 9.17
C ALA A 209 5.01 -12.20 10.23
N ALA A 210 4.98 -10.87 10.07
CA ALA A 210 5.59 -9.95 11.02
C ALA A 210 4.98 -10.05 12.43
N SER A 211 3.66 -10.27 12.55
CA SER A 211 2.99 -10.47 13.84
C SER A 211 3.43 -11.74 14.58
N ARG A 212 3.93 -12.72 13.83
CA ARG A 212 4.47 -13.99 14.33
C ARG A 212 6.00 -13.99 14.43
N SER A 213 6.63 -12.83 14.26
CA SER A 213 8.10 -12.69 14.26
C SER A 213 8.79 -13.51 13.15
N GLN A 214 8.07 -13.78 12.06
CA GLN A 214 8.60 -14.44 10.87
C GLN A 214 9.08 -13.39 9.87
N PRO A 215 10.10 -13.70 9.04
CA PRO A 215 10.50 -12.82 7.96
C PRO A 215 9.35 -12.65 6.95
N PRO A 216 9.10 -11.43 6.45
CA PRO A 216 8.13 -11.21 5.40
C PRO A 216 8.59 -11.91 4.10
N PRO A 217 7.64 -12.34 3.24
CA PRO A 217 7.94 -13.13 2.04
C PRO A 217 8.62 -12.32 0.91
N ALA A 218 8.49 -11.01 0.90
CA ALA A 218 9.11 -10.11 -0.07
C ALA A 218 9.49 -8.79 0.61
N ARG A 219 10.03 -7.81 -0.14
CA ARG A 219 10.25 -6.43 0.34
C ARG A 219 9.32 -5.47 -0.40
N LEU A 220 8.22 -5.07 0.23
CA LEU A 220 7.22 -4.22 -0.44
C LEU A 220 7.74 -2.78 -0.65
N CYS A 221 8.49 -2.25 0.32
CA CYS A 221 9.01 -0.87 0.27
C CYS A 221 9.99 -0.58 -0.87
N ASP A 222 10.61 -1.61 -1.43
CA ASP A 222 11.54 -1.46 -2.56
C ASP A 222 10.79 -1.25 -3.88
N ARG A 223 9.50 -1.60 -3.95
CA ARG A 223 8.65 -1.39 -5.12
C ARG A 223 8.17 0.06 -5.24
N TRP A 224 8.08 0.78 -4.13
CA TRP A 224 7.48 2.12 -4.09
C TRP A 224 8.08 3.12 -5.09
N PRO A 225 9.42 3.29 -5.23
CA PRO A 225 9.98 4.22 -6.20
C PRO A 225 9.59 3.93 -7.66
N GLY A 226 9.40 2.64 -8.00
CA GLY A 226 9.00 2.21 -9.34
C GLY A 226 7.49 2.20 -9.58
N GLU A 227 6.69 2.05 -8.52
CA GLU A 227 5.22 1.93 -8.60
C GLU A 227 4.48 3.20 -8.19
N LYS A 228 5.16 4.21 -7.64
CA LYS A 228 4.56 5.49 -7.21
C LYS A 228 3.88 6.20 -8.39
N PRO A 229 2.55 6.36 -8.38
CA PRO A 229 1.87 7.10 -9.43
C PRO A 229 2.22 8.58 -9.39
N THR A 230 2.44 9.18 -10.55
CA THR A 230 2.60 10.64 -10.69
C THR A 230 1.29 11.38 -10.44
N THR A 231 0.16 10.74 -10.74
CA THR A 231 -1.19 11.26 -10.50
C THR A 231 -1.55 11.20 -9.01
N PHE A 232 -2.12 12.29 -8.51
CA PHE A 232 -2.67 12.36 -7.15
C PHE A 232 -4.12 11.86 -7.17
N ASP A 233 -4.32 10.59 -6.86
CA ASP A 233 -5.64 9.95 -6.76
C ASP A 233 -5.70 9.02 -5.53
N ASP A 234 -6.83 8.34 -5.32
CA ASP A 234 -6.92 7.41 -4.19
C ASP A 234 -6.04 6.17 -4.43
N LEU A 235 -5.83 5.74 -5.67
CA LEU A 235 -4.93 4.61 -5.94
C LEU A 235 -3.50 4.88 -5.44
N ARG A 236 -2.97 6.10 -5.58
CA ARG A 236 -1.69 6.47 -4.96
C ARG A 236 -1.72 6.42 -3.43
N LYS A 237 -2.83 6.84 -2.79
CA LYS A 237 -2.97 6.74 -1.32
C LYS A 237 -2.95 5.27 -0.87
N PHE A 238 -3.64 4.40 -1.60
CA PHE A 238 -3.61 2.96 -1.36
C PHE A 238 -2.21 2.38 -1.53
N LEU A 239 -1.55 2.66 -2.66
CA LEU A 239 -0.20 2.19 -2.93
C LEU A 239 0.79 2.69 -1.88
N GLY A 240 0.65 3.94 -1.41
CA GLY A 240 1.41 4.45 -0.28
C GLY A 240 1.18 3.63 0.98
N GLY A 241 -0.08 3.35 1.34
CA GLY A 241 -0.41 2.49 2.48
C GLY A 241 0.06 1.05 2.35
N ALA A 242 0.13 0.50 1.14
CA ALA A 242 0.56 -0.88 0.90
C ALA A 242 2.09 -1.02 0.82
N LEU A 243 2.75 -0.12 0.11
CA LEU A 243 4.17 -0.24 -0.23
C LEU A 243 5.07 0.51 0.76
N LEU A 244 4.59 1.55 1.47
CA LEU A 244 5.42 2.24 2.48
C LEU A 244 5.43 1.55 3.85
N ILE A 245 5.09 0.25 3.89
CA ILE A 245 5.28 -0.58 5.09
C ILE A 245 6.76 -0.97 5.13
N ALA A 246 7.43 -0.50 6.17
CA ALA A 246 8.85 -0.72 6.37
C ALA A 246 9.13 -2.13 6.90
N GLU A 247 10.27 -2.66 6.50
CA GLU A 247 10.72 -4.00 6.86
C GLU A 247 12.21 -3.97 7.23
N THR A 248 12.64 -4.88 8.11
CA THR A 248 14.07 -5.06 8.38
C THR A 248 14.75 -5.65 7.15
N ARG A 249 15.84 -5.02 6.67
CA ARG A 249 16.72 -5.66 5.71
C ARG A 249 17.32 -6.90 6.37
N GLN A 250 16.91 -8.09 5.94
CA GLN A 250 17.68 -9.28 6.24
C GLN A 250 19.03 -9.10 5.56
N PRO A 251 20.17 -9.21 6.27
CA PRO A 251 21.47 -9.17 5.62
C PRO A 251 21.44 -10.20 4.50
N ASP A 252 21.78 -9.76 3.29
CA ASP A 252 21.78 -10.65 2.13
C ASP A 252 22.85 -11.72 2.42
N ASP A 253 22.45 -12.93 2.85
CA ASP A 253 23.34 -14.07 3.16
C ASP A 253 24.13 -14.57 1.93
N ASN A 254 24.04 -13.86 0.79
CA ASN A 254 24.71 -14.16 -0.47
C ASN A 254 25.97 -13.31 -0.72
N ARG A 255 26.70 -12.91 0.33
CA ARG A 255 28.12 -12.52 0.18
C ARG A 255 29.01 -13.70 0.55
N HIS A 256 29.03 -14.71 -0.31
CA HIS A 256 30.04 -15.77 -0.33
C HIS A 256 30.71 -15.79 -1.70
#